data_AF-A0A7X6NHW1-F1
#
_entry.id   AF-A0A7X6NHW1-F1
#
_cell.length_a   1.000
_cell.length_b   1.000
_cell.length_c   1.000
_cell.angle_alpha   90.00
_cell.angle_beta   90.00
_cell.angle_gamma   90.00
#
_symmetry.space_group_name_H-M   'P 1'
#
loop_
_entity.id
_entity.type
_entity.pdbx_description
1 polymer ?
#
loop_
_entity_poly.entity_id
_entity_poly.type
_entity_poly.pdbx_seq_one_letter_code
_entity_poly.pdbx_strand_id
1 'polypeptide(L)'
;MKNSYKILAINPGSTSTKIAVYENEKLIFKETISHSNSDLEKFDKITDQFNYRKDIILDTIKKQNFDLSELDAIVGRGGNFKPVEGGTYKVNKEMINDLI
;
A
#
# COMPACT_ATOMS: atom_id res chain seq x y z
N MET A 1 -5.32 -3.80 -27.10
CA MET A 1 -5.57 -3.89 -25.65
C MET A 1 -4.29 -4.39 -24.99
N LYS A 2 -3.95 -3.94 -23.78
CA LYS A 2 -2.79 -4.44 -23.06
C LYS A 2 -3.05 -5.92 -22.71
N ASN A 3 -2.08 -6.81 -22.97
CA ASN A 3 -2.26 -8.24 -22.75
C ASN A 3 -2.11 -8.66 -21.27
N SER A 4 -1.68 -7.74 -20.41
CA SER A 4 -1.36 -8.01 -19.01
C SER A 4 -1.39 -6.75 -18.17
N TYR A 5 -1.93 -6.83 -16.95
CA TYR A 5 -1.96 -5.75 -15.97
C TYR A 5 -1.03 -6.05 -14.80
N LYS A 6 -0.21 -5.08 -14.41
CA LYS A 6 0.65 -5.16 -13.23
C LYS A 6 0.05 -4.33 -12.10
N ILE A 7 -0.26 -4.98 -10.98
CA ILE A 7 -0.97 -4.35 -9.86
C ILE A 7 -0.13 -4.48 -8.59
N LEU A 8 0.09 -3.37 -7.90
CA LEU A 8 0.66 -3.35 -6.56
C LEU A 8 -0.46 -3.37 -5.53
N ALA A 9 -0.52 -4.42 -4.72
CA ALA A 9 -1.39 -4.50 -3.56
C ALA A 9 -0.64 -4.07 -2.29
N ILE A 10 -1.23 -3.15 -1.52
CA ILE A 10 -0.65 -2.61 -0.27
C ILE A 10 -1.64 -2.84 0.88
N ASN A 11 -1.17 -3.48 1.95
CA ASN A 11 -1.94 -3.72 3.16
C ASN A 11 -1.14 -3.26 4.39
N PRO A 12 -1.33 -1.99 4.82
CA PRO A 12 -0.78 -1.50 6.07
C PRO A 12 -1.51 -2.15 7.26
N GLY A 13 -0.74 -2.76 8.16
CA GLY A 13 -1.17 -3.21 9.48
C GLY A 13 -0.52 -2.38 10.59
N SER A 14 -0.86 -2.67 11.84
CA SER A 14 -0.33 -1.95 13.01
C SER A 14 1.20 -2.00 13.07
N THR A 15 1.78 -3.20 13.06
CA THR A 15 3.23 -3.44 13.21
C THR A 15 3.91 -3.95 11.94
N SER A 16 3.17 -4.05 10.83
CA SER A 16 3.72 -4.48 9.56
C SER A 16 3.03 -3.82 8.38
N THR A 17 3.66 -3.85 7.22
CA THR A 17 3.04 -3.53 5.93
C THR A 17 3.33 -4.68 4.97
N LYS A 18 2.26 -5.28 4.44
CA LYS A 18 2.39 -6.33 3.42
C LYS A 18 2.22 -5.70 2.05
N ILE A 19 3.12 -6.01 1.13
CA ILE A 19 3.01 -5.60 -0.27
C ILE A 19 3.14 -6.82 -1.18
N ALA A 20 2.50 -6.76 -2.33
CA ALA A 20 2.68 -7.75 -3.38
C ALA A 20 2.45 -7.13 -4.76
N VAL A 21 3.25 -7.53 -5.73
CA VAL A 21 3.02 -7.19 -7.14
C VAL A 21 2.51 -8.43 -7.85
N TYR A 22 1.40 -8.26 -8.57
CA TYR A 22 0.81 -9.28 -9.41
C TYR A 22 0.86 -8.86 -10.86
N GLU A 23 1.06 -9.81 -11.75
CA GLU A 23 0.82 -9.69 -13.18
C GLU A 23 -0.42 -10.53 -13.53
N ASN A 24 -1.56 -9.87 -13.77
CA ASN A 24 -2.87 -10.50 -13.75
C ASN A 24 -3.06 -11.32 -12.45
N GLU A 25 -3.19 -12.65 -12.55
CA GLU A 25 -3.32 -13.56 -11.41
C GLU A 25 -1.98 -14.12 -10.92
N LYS A 26 -0.89 -13.87 -11.65
CA LYS A 26 0.45 -14.39 -11.32
C LYS A 26 1.12 -13.49 -10.28
N LEU A 27 1.53 -14.07 -9.16
CA LEU A 27 2.37 -13.37 -8.19
C LEU A 27 3.78 -13.15 -8.76
N ILE A 28 4.25 -11.89 -8.79
CA ILE A 28 5.64 -11.54 -9.14
C ILE A 28 6.51 -11.57 -7.89
N PHE A 29 6.12 -10.83 -6.86
CA PHE A 29 6.74 -10.90 -5.54
C PHE A 29 5.76 -10.49 -4.45
N LYS A 30 6.05 -10.92 -3.22
CA LYS A 30 5.33 -10.53 -2.01
C LYS A 30 6.33 -10.32 -0.88
N GLU A 31 6.14 -9.24 -0.14
CA GLU A 31 6.98 -8.90 0.99
C GLU A 31 6.15 -8.54 2.22
N THR A 32 6.69 -8.86 3.39
CA THR A 32 6.16 -8.41 4.69
C THR A 32 7.21 -7.54 5.34
N ILE A 33 6.93 -6.24 5.40
CA ILE A 33 7.78 -5.24 6.03
C ILE A 33 7.37 -5.15 7.50
N SER A 34 8.25 -5.52 8.42
CA SER A 34 8.02 -5.33 9.86
C SER A 34 8.42 -3.92 10.28
N HIS A 35 7.67 -3.31 11.19
CA HIS A 35 7.99 -2.02 11.79
C HIS A 35 8.29 -2.25 13.27
N SER A 36 9.47 -1.81 13.72
CA SER A 36 9.84 -1.92 15.14
C SER A 36 9.02 -0.95 15.99
N ASN A 37 8.74 -1.30 17.24
CA ASN A 37 8.08 -0.38 18.18
C ASN A 37 8.88 0.91 18.33
N SER A 38 10.21 0.82 18.42
CA SER A 38 11.10 1.98 18.50
C SER A 38 11.02 2.92 17.30
N ASP A 39 10.65 2.42 16.11
CA ASP A 39 10.43 3.28 14.94
C ASP A 39 9.03 3.91 14.97
N LEU A 40 8.02 3.16 15.42
CA LEU A 40 6.64 3.62 15.45
C LEU A 40 6.35 4.61 16.59
N GLU A 41 7.03 4.48 17.72
CA GLU A 41 6.90 5.37 18.89
C GLU A 41 7.38 6.80 18.61
N LYS A 42 8.07 7.02 17.48
CA LYS A 42 8.51 8.35 17.02
C LYS A 42 7.36 9.20 16.47
N PHE A 43 6.16 8.64 16.31
CA PHE A 43 5.02 9.28 15.67
C PHE A 43 3.86 9.45 16.66
N ASP A 44 3.36 10.68 16.79
CA ASP A 44 2.24 10.99 17.68
C ASP A 44 0.92 10.41 17.16
N LYS A 45 0.73 10.42 15.83
CA LYS A 45 -0.45 9.89 15.15
C LYS A 45 -0.08 8.84 14.12
N ILE A 46 -1.03 7.95 13.82
CA ILE A 46 -0.87 6.94 12.75
C ILE A 46 -0.64 7.61 11.40
N THR A 47 -1.31 8.75 11.13
CA THR A 47 -1.17 9.50 9.88
C THR A 47 0.23 10.11 9.70
N ASP A 48 0.95 10.39 10.78
CA ASP A 48 2.32 10.91 10.73
C ASP A 48 3.30 9.85 10.18
N GLN A 49 2.93 8.57 10.23
CA GLN A 49 3.74 7.45 9.70
C GLN A 49 3.72 7.39 8.16
N PHE A 50 2.97 8.25 7.47
CA PHE A 50 2.75 8.17 6.02
C PHE A 50 4.07 8.11 5.22
N ASN A 51 4.96 9.08 5.41
CA ASN A 51 6.22 9.14 4.66
C ASN A 51 7.13 7.96 5.05
N TYR A 52 7.25 7.66 6.33
CA TYR A 52 8.02 6.50 6.83
C TYR A 52 7.60 5.19 6.17
N ARG A 53 6.30 4.90 6.11
CA ARG A 53 5.80 3.67 5.48
C ARG A 53 5.97 3.70 3.97
N LYS A 54 5.69 4.84 3.33
CA LYS A 54 5.85 5.01 1.88
C LYS A 54 7.29 4.75 1.45
N ASP A 55 8.27 5.33 2.13
CA ASP A 55 9.68 5.23 1.76
C ASP A 55 10.18 3.79 1.87
N ILE A 56 9.81 3.07 2.95
CA ILE A 56 10.19 1.66 3.09
C ILE A 56 9.53 0.78 2.01
N ILE A 57 8.29 1.06 1.62
CA ILE A 57 7.64 0.35 0.51
C ILE A 57 8.41 0.57 -0.79
N LEU A 58 8.76 1.82 -1.11
CA LEU A 58 9.52 2.16 -2.33
C LEU A 58 10.88 1.47 -2.34
N ASP A 59 11.60 1.48 -1.22
CA ASP A 59 12.88 0.79 -1.07
C ASP A 59 12.75 -0.72 -1.22
N THR A 60 11.69 -1.31 -0.66
CA THR A 60 11.41 -2.75 -0.79
C THR A 60 11.14 -3.14 -2.24
N ILE A 61 10.37 -2.34 -2.97
CA ILE A 61 10.08 -2.56 -4.40
C ILE A 61 11.38 -2.46 -5.23
N LYS A 62 12.21 -1.45 -4.93
CA LYS A 62 13.52 -1.28 -5.58
C LYS A 62 14.45 -2.47 -5.34
N LYS A 63 14.47 -3.04 -4.13
CA LYS A 63 15.27 -4.25 -3.79
C LYS A 63 14.81 -5.48 -4.56
N GLN A 64 13.53 -5.55 -4.94
CA GLN A 64 12.99 -6.59 -5.80
C GLN A 64 13.28 -6.35 -7.30
N ASN A 65 14.07 -5.32 -7.63
CA ASN A 65 14.40 -4.90 -9.00
C ASN A 65 13.17 -4.67 -9.88
N PHE A 66 12.09 -4.16 -9.28
CA PHE A 66 10.84 -3.88 -9.98
C PHE A 66 10.69 -2.38 -10.24
N ASP A 67 10.41 -1.99 -11.49
CA ASP A 67 10.14 -0.59 -11.85
C ASP A 67 8.67 -0.23 -11.63
N LEU A 68 8.43 0.79 -10.80
CA LEU A 68 7.09 1.31 -10.51
C LEU A 68 6.37 1.83 -11.75
N SER A 69 7.11 2.26 -12.79
CA SER A 69 6.51 2.73 -14.04
C SER A 69 5.76 1.61 -14.80
N GLU A 70 6.04 0.35 -14.47
CA GLU A 70 5.38 -0.81 -15.07
C GLU A 70 3.98 -1.06 -14.49
N LEU A 71 3.62 -0.44 -13.36
CA LEU A 71 2.33 -0.63 -12.69
C LEU A 71 1.20 0.03 -13.48
N ASP A 72 0.11 -0.71 -13.66
CA ASP A 72 -1.16 -0.21 -14.18
C ASP A 72 -2.08 0.32 -13.09
N ALA A 73 -1.97 -0.23 -11.88
CA ALA A 73 -2.77 0.18 -10.74
C ALA A 73 -2.08 -0.11 -9.40
N ILE A 74 -2.52 0.62 -8.38
CA ILE A 74 -2.18 0.37 -6.99
C ILE A 74 -3.49 0.20 -6.23
N VAL A 75 -3.60 -0.86 -5.44
CA VAL A 75 -4.77 -1.14 -4.61
C VAL A 75 -4.35 -1.19 -3.15
N GLY A 76 -5.10 -0.49 -2.30
CA GLY A 76 -4.92 -0.47 -0.85
C GLY A 76 -6.06 -1.19 -0.14
N ARG A 77 -5.78 -1.76 1.03
CA ARG A 77 -6.85 -2.17 1.96
C ARG A 77 -7.62 -0.92 2.42
N GLY A 78 -8.94 -1.01 2.46
CA GLY A 78 -9.80 0.04 3.03
C GLY A 78 -9.45 0.36 4.48
N GLY A 79 -9.62 1.63 4.85
CA GLY A 79 -9.42 2.15 6.21
C GLY A 79 -10.75 2.49 6.89
N ASN A 80 -10.66 3.32 7.93
CA ASN A 80 -11.80 3.67 8.79
C ASN A 80 -12.62 4.84 8.21
N PHE A 81 -13.15 4.68 7.00
CA PHE A 81 -14.02 5.68 6.38
C PHE A 81 -15.46 5.60 6.91
N LYS A 82 -16.31 6.54 6.49
CA LYS A 82 -17.76 6.42 6.69
C LYS A 82 -18.32 5.14 6.05
N PRO A 83 -19.50 4.66 6.50
CA PRO A 83 -20.15 3.49 5.89
C PRO A 83 -20.34 3.65 4.38
N VAL A 84 -19.96 2.61 3.63
CA VAL A 84 -20.11 2.52 2.17
C VAL A 84 -20.55 1.11 1.79
N GLU A 85 -21.07 0.94 0.58
CA GLU A 85 -21.36 -0.38 0.02
C GLU A 85 -20.07 -1.21 -0.17
N GLY A 86 -20.23 -2.53 -0.31
CA GLY A 86 -19.11 -3.41 -0.60
C GLY A 86 -18.64 -3.25 -2.05
N GLY A 87 -17.35 -2.99 -2.26
CA GLY A 87 -16.82 -2.84 -3.61
C GLY A 87 -15.41 -2.29 -3.67
N THR A 88 -14.97 -2.00 -4.89
CA THR A 88 -13.70 -1.33 -5.16
C THR A 88 -13.98 0.11 -5.56
N TYR A 89 -13.27 1.04 -4.94
CA TYR A 89 -13.47 2.48 -5.13
C TYR A 89 -12.20 3.14 -5.61
N LYS A 90 -12.33 4.13 -6.51
CA LYS A 90 -11.23 5.02 -6.84
C LYS A 90 -10.97 5.94 -5.66
N VAL A 91 -9.73 5.98 -5.17
CA VAL A 91 -9.32 6.88 -4.09
C VAL A 91 -9.61 8.33 -4.51
N ASN A 92 -10.30 9.06 -3.65
CA ASN A 92 -10.68 10.46 -3.86
C ASN A 92 -10.40 11.29 -2.60
N LYS A 93 -10.64 12.60 -2.68
CA LYS A 93 -10.39 13.53 -1.56
C LYS A 93 -11.28 13.25 -0.34
N GLU A 94 -12.53 12.87 -0.55
CA GLU A 94 -13.47 12.59 0.55
C GLU A 94 -13.02 11.38 1.38
N MET A 95 -12.58 10.32 0.71
CA MET A 95 -12.00 9.14 1.35
C MET A 95 -10.75 9.48 2.17
N ILE A 96 -9.92 10.40 1.67
CA ILE A 96 -8.72 10.85 2.41
C ILE A 96 -9.12 11.68 3.63
N ASN A 97 -10.09 12.59 3.49
CA ASN A 97 -10.56 13.42 4.60
C ASN A 97 -11.20 12.61 5.73
N ASP A 98 -11.83 11.47 5.42
CA ASP A 98 -12.37 10.57 6.44
C ASP A 98 -11.26 9.83 7.24
N LEU A 99 -10.01 9.83 6.77
CA LEU A 99 -8.88 9.13 7.40
C LEU A 99 -7.96 10.02 8.26
N ILE A 100 -8.13 11.34 8.24
CA ILE A 100 -7.18 12.31 8.83
C ILE A 100 -7.80 13.04 10.02
#